data_AF-A0A3M6RTP0-F1
#
_entry.id   AF-A0A3M6RTP0-F1
#
_cell.length_a   1.000
_cell.length_b   1.000
_cell.length_c   1.000
_cell.angle_alpha   90.00
_cell.angle_beta   90.00
_cell.angle_gamma   90.00
#
_symmetry.space_group_name_H-M   'P 1'
#
loop_
_entity.id
_entity.type
_entity.pdbx_description
1 polymer ?
#
loop_
_entity_poly.entity_id
_entity_poly.type
_entity_poly.pdbx_seq_one_letter_code
_entity_poly.pdbx_strand_id
1 'polypeptide(L)'
;MGRKSSISRLPAEIKAYIEAMLATGAQTLDEMIADLQERFPAEAKAGELPSRTALHRYGSKLDRRLAAIKASTEAAMLIRKHAEDREDARSEALTSLVQTELFEAILALQSADEPGPDGRQLEPAERIGLLSEAAKHIATLTRSSVTLKQFQTKVEAAARKKALAEAAETAATEAKRQGLSAQGVQALRDAIAGAL
;
A
#
# COMPACT_ATOMS: atom_id res chain seq x y z
N MET A 1 12.03 10.08 -23.00
CA MET A 1 12.43 10.53 -21.64
C MET A 1 11.93 11.95 -21.38
N GLY A 2 10.77 12.08 -20.74
CA GLY A 2 10.21 13.39 -20.36
C GLY A 2 11.18 14.19 -19.48
N ARG A 3 11.38 15.47 -19.81
CA ARG A 3 12.31 16.35 -19.12
C ARG A 3 11.91 16.46 -17.63
N LYS A 4 12.83 16.15 -16.72
CA LYS A 4 12.62 16.29 -15.27
C LYS A 4 12.15 17.73 -14.98
N SER A 5 11.20 17.88 -14.05
CA SER A 5 10.67 19.19 -13.62
C SER A 5 11.83 20.13 -13.32
N SER A 6 11.71 21.41 -13.67
CA SER A 6 12.68 22.44 -13.26
C SER A 6 12.86 22.44 -11.75
N ILE A 7 11.78 22.22 -10.99
CA ILE A 7 11.80 22.12 -9.52
C ILE A 7 12.60 20.90 -9.04
N SER A 8 12.59 19.79 -9.76
CA SER A 8 13.38 18.59 -9.41
C SER A 8 14.88 18.77 -9.60
N ARG A 9 15.32 19.87 -10.23
CA ARG A 9 16.73 20.19 -10.48
C ARG A 9 17.24 21.33 -9.62
N LEU A 10 16.38 21.93 -8.79
CA LEU A 10 16.75 22.97 -7.85
C LEU A 10 17.66 22.42 -6.73
N PRO A 11 18.44 23.29 -6.07
CA PRO A 11 19.09 22.96 -4.81
C PRO A 11 18.13 22.28 -3.84
N ALA A 12 18.64 21.29 -3.09
CA ALA A 12 17.83 20.44 -2.22
C ALA A 12 17.02 21.24 -1.19
N GLU A 13 17.60 22.33 -0.67
CA GLU A 13 16.96 23.26 0.26
C GLU A 13 15.73 23.94 -0.34
N ILE A 14 15.87 24.54 -1.53
CA ILE A 14 14.77 25.22 -2.24
C ILE A 14 13.67 24.22 -2.60
N LYS A 15 14.06 23.05 -3.10
CA LYS A 15 13.12 21.98 -3.44
C LYS A 15 12.32 21.52 -2.21
N ALA A 16 13.00 21.23 -1.10
CA ALA A 16 12.36 20.76 0.12
C ALA A 16 11.39 21.81 0.68
N TYR A 17 11.75 23.08 0.61
CA TYR A 17 10.89 24.18 1.03
C TYR A 17 9.62 24.28 0.15
N ILE A 18 9.77 24.20 -1.19
CA ILE A 18 8.63 24.16 -2.12
C ILE A 18 7.70 22.97 -1.82
N GLU A 19 8.28 21.78 -1.60
CA GLU A 19 7.51 20.57 -1.27
C GLU A 19 6.73 20.73 0.04
N ALA A 20 7.34 21.31 1.07
CA ALA A 20 6.68 21.59 2.34
C ALA A 20 5.51 22.57 2.16
N MET A 21 5.72 23.67 1.42
CA MET A 21 4.68 24.68 1.26
C MET A 21 3.50 24.17 0.43
N LEU A 22 3.76 23.45 -0.65
CA LEU A 22 2.72 22.78 -1.43
C LEU A 22 1.96 21.74 -0.60
N ALA A 23 2.65 20.94 0.22
CA ALA A 23 1.99 19.95 1.08
C ALA A 23 1.08 20.57 2.16
N THR A 24 1.44 21.75 2.68
CA THR A 24 0.59 22.46 3.66
C THR A 24 -0.62 23.16 3.03
N GLY A 25 -0.54 23.54 1.75
CA GLY A 25 -1.61 24.28 1.06
C GLY A 25 -1.95 25.64 1.68
N ALA A 26 -1.07 26.20 2.52
CA ALA A 26 -1.36 27.40 3.31
C ALA A 26 -1.21 28.73 2.53
N GLN A 27 -0.60 28.69 1.35
CA GLN A 27 -0.31 29.86 0.52
C GLN A 27 -0.81 29.63 -0.91
N THR A 28 -1.25 30.69 -1.56
CA THR A 28 -1.47 30.73 -3.01
C THR A 28 -0.13 30.63 -3.75
N LEU A 29 -0.18 30.28 -5.04
CA LEU A 29 1.04 30.19 -5.85
C LEU A 29 1.76 31.54 -6.00
N ASP A 30 1.04 32.66 -5.97
CA ASP A 30 1.66 33.99 -6.05
C ASP A 30 2.37 34.36 -4.75
N GLU A 31 1.74 34.07 -3.61
CA GLU A 31 2.35 34.26 -2.29
C GLU A 31 3.59 33.39 -2.13
N MET A 32 3.55 32.14 -2.60
CA MET A 32 4.69 31.23 -2.59
C MET A 32 5.84 31.75 -3.46
N ILE A 33 5.55 32.34 -4.62
CA ILE A 33 6.58 32.95 -5.47
C ILE A 33 7.24 34.14 -4.78
N ALA A 34 6.43 34.99 -4.13
CA ALA A 34 6.95 36.13 -3.38
C ALA A 34 7.85 35.68 -2.22
N ASP A 35 7.42 34.68 -1.44
CA ASP A 35 8.18 34.12 -0.32
C ASP A 35 9.49 33.45 -0.81
N LEU A 36 9.45 32.73 -1.94
CA LEU A 36 10.64 32.17 -2.57
C LEU A 36 11.64 33.25 -3.00
N GLN A 37 11.17 34.37 -3.55
CA GLN A 37 12.03 35.48 -3.97
C GLN A 37 12.67 36.19 -2.77
N GLU A 38 11.94 36.32 -1.66
CA GLU A 38 12.43 36.92 -0.42
C GLU A 38 13.48 36.03 0.27
N ARG A 39 13.21 34.72 0.34
CA ARG A 39 14.09 33.74 1.01
C ARG A 39 15.34 33.38 0.21
N PHE A 40 15.23 33.33 -1.11
CA PHE A 40 16.31 32.92 -2.01
C PHE A 40 16.64 34.05 -3.01
N PRO A 41 17.14 35.21 -2.53
CA PRO A 41 17.33 36.39 -3.37
C PRO A 41 18.47 36.23 -4.38
N ALA A 42 19.44 35.35 -4.13
CA ALA A 42 20.52 35.08 -5.07
C ALA A 42 20.01 34.30 -6.30
N GLU A 43 19.20 33.28 -6.06
CA GLU A 43 18.57 32.42 -7.06
C GLU A 43 17.45 33.17 -7.79
N ALA A 44 16.76 34.08 -7.10
CA ALA A 44 15.81 35.01 -7.72
C ALA A 44 16.53 35.91 -8.75
N LYS A 45 17.66 36.52 -8.37
CA LYS A 45 18.48 37.35 -9.26
C LYS A 45 19.07 36.56 -10.43
N ALA A 46 19.43 35.30 -10.20
CA ALA A 46 19.93 34.40 -11.23
C ALA A 46 18.82 33.86 -12.17
N GLY A 47 17.54 34.11 -11.86
CA GLY A 47 16.42 33.59 -12.64
C GLY A 47 16.22 32.08 -12.52
N GLU A 48 16.74 31.48 -11.45
CA GLU A 48 16.71 30.03 -11.23
C GLU A 48 15.45 29.57 -10.50
N LEU A 49 14.70 30.49 -9.87
CA LEU A 49 13.45 30.18 -9.20
C LEU A 49 12.34 29.73 -10.18
N PRO A 50 11.45 28.81 -9.74
CA PRO A 50 10.41 28.27 -10.60
C PRO A 50 9.31 29.27 -10.91
N SER A 51 8.75 29.19 -12.12
CA SER A 51 7.56 29.97 -12.51
C SER A 51 6.28 29.44 -11.86
N ARG A 52 5.23 30.28 -11.84
CA ARG A 52 3.88 29.90 -11.39
C ARG A 52 3.38 28.62 -12.05
N THR A 53 3.55 28.48 -13.36
CA THR A 53 3.13 27.28 -14.09
C THR A 53 3.95 26.05 -13.67
N ALA A 54 5.25 26.20 -13.39
CA ALA A 54 6.07 25.10 -12.90
C ALA A 54 5.62 24.65 -11.51
N LEU A 55 5.34 25.59 -10.59
CA LEU A 55 4.81 25.31 -9.26
C LEU A 55 3.43 24.63 -9.34
N HIS A 56 2.50 25.16 -10.13
CA HIS A 56 1.17 24.56 -10.30
C HIS A 56 1.24 23.10 -10.76
N ARG A 57 2.05 22.83 -11.79
CA ARG A 57 2.21 21.48 -12.33
C ARG A 57 2.87 20.53 -11.34
N TYR A 58 3.85 21.01 -10.58
CA TYR A 58 4.51 20.23 -9.55
C TYR A 58 3.57 19.94 -8.38
N GLY A 59 2.84 20.95 -7.91
CA GLY A 59 1.80 20.86 -6.88
C GLY A 59 0.73 19.86 -7.25
N SER A 60 0.13 19.96 -8.44
CA SER A 60 -0.89 19.00 -8.90
C SER A 60 -0.40 17.55 -8.88
N LYS A 61 0.87 17.30 -9.26
CA LYS A 61 1.46 15.97 -9.19
C LYS A 61 1.73 15.52 -7.75
N LEU A 62 2.15 16.44 -6.88
CA LEU A 62 2.37 16.18 -5.46
C LEU A 62 1.04 15.89 -4.75
N ASP A 63 0.00 16.67 -4.98
CA ASP A 63 -1.34 16.51 -4.41
C ASP A 63 -1.94 15.15 -4.76
N ARG A 64 -1.83 14.73 -6.03
CA ARG A 64 -2.30 13.40 -6.45
C ARG A 64 -1.57 12.28 -5.70
N ARG A 65 -0.25 12.41 -5.47
CA ARG A 65 0.53 11.44 -4.70
C ARG A 65 0.14 11.44 -3.23
N LEU A 66 0.01 12.62 -2.61
CA LEU A 66 -0.37 12.77 -1.22
C LEU A 66 -1.80 12.28 -0.96
N ALA A 67 -2.74 12.58 -1.85
CA ALA A 67 -4.12 12.11 -1.77
C ALA A 67 -4.19 10.57 -1.80
N ALA A 68 -3.39 9.95 -2.65
CA ALA A 68 -3.37 8.49 -2.73
C ALA A 68 -2.66 7.83 -1.55
N ILE A 69 -1.56 8.40 -1.06
CA ILE A 69 -0.90 7.95 0.19
C ILE A 69 -1.89 8.05 1.36
N LYS A 70 -2.61 9.17 1.46
CA LYS A 70 -3.63 9.39 2.50
C LYS A 70 -4.75 8.35 2.39
N ALA A 71 -5.29 8.14 1.20
CA ALA A 71 -6.33 7.13 0.96
C ALA A 71 -5.85 5.71 1.31
N SER A 72 -4.61 5.34 0.97
CA SER A 72 -4.04 4.05 1.33
C SER A 72 -3.81 3.91 2.83
N THR A 73 -3.37 4.98 3.50
CA THR A 73 -3.15 5.00 4.95
C THR A 73 -4.47 4.89 5.70
N GLU A 74 -5.50 5.61 5.25
CA GLU A 74 -6.86 5.52 5.78
C GLU A 74 -7.45 4.12 5.58
N ALA A 75 -7.27 3.52 4.39
CA ALA A 75 -7.68 2.16 4.13
C ALA A 75 -6.99 1.16 5.06
N ALA A 76 -5.67 1.28 5.26
CA ALA A 76 -4.92 0.44 6.19
C ALA A 76 -5.42 0.59 7.65
N MET A 77 -5.68 1.82 8.10
CA MET A 77 -6.26 2.07 9.42
C MET A 77 -7.66 1.46 9.59
N LEU A 78 -8.51 1.53 8.56
CA LEU A 78 -9.82 0.90 8.57
C LEU A 78 -9.73 -0.61 8.64
N ILE A 79 -8.83 -1.23 7.86
CA ILE A 79 -8.55 -2.66 7.91
C ILE A 79 -8.11 -3.06 9.32
N ARG A 80 -7.15 -2.33 9.91
CA ARG A 80 -6.66 -2.57 11.27
C ARG A 80 -7.78 -2.48 12.31
N LYS A 81 -8.63 -1.45 12.22
CA LYS A 81 -9.79 -1.26 13.11
C LYS A 81 -10.80 -2.42 13.00
N HIS A 82 -10.93 -3.03 11.81
CA HIS A 82 -11.78 -4.19 11.60
C HIS A 82 -11.08 -5.53 11.92
N ALA A 83 -9.75 -5.54 12.00
CA ALA A 83 -8.92 -6.71 12.30
C ALA A 83 -8.54 -6.85 13.80
N GLU A 84 -9.05 -5.98 14.68
CA GLU A 84 -8.85 -6.08 16.14
C GLU A 84 -9.47 -7.36 16.76
N ASP A 85 -10.12 -8.21 15.97
CA ASP A 85 -10.50 -9.57 16.37
C ASP A 85 -9.57 -10.61 15.71
N ARG A 86 -8.47 -10.93 16.41
CA ARG A 86 -7.57 -12.10 16.28
C ARG A 86 -6.35 -12.01 15.33
N GLU A 87 -5.15 -11.97 15.93
CA GLU A 87 -3.84 -12.43 15.39
C GLU A 87 -3.36 -11.95 13.98
N ASP A 88 -3.86 -10.84 13.44
CA ASP A 88 -3.81 -10.57 11.99
C ASP A 88 -2.62 -9.74 11.44
N ALA A 89 -1.54 -9.53 12.21
CA ALA A 89 -0.42 -8.64 11.83
C ALA A 89 0.29 -9.03 10.50
N ARG A 90 0.19 -10.31 10.07
CA ARG A 90 0.75 -10.77 8.79
C ARG A 90 -0.19 -10.52 7.61
N SER A 91 -1.50 -10.64 7.82
CA SER A 91 -2.52 -10.29 6.82
C SER A 91 -2.54 -8.79 6.56
N GLU A 92 -2.27 -7.99 7.60
CA GLU A 92 -2.15 -6.53 7.50
C GLU A 92 -0.94 -6.12 6.64
N ALA A 93 0.25 -6.67 6.90
CA ALA A 93 1.44 -6.42 6.09
C ALA A 93 1.25 -6.84 4.63
N LEU A 94 0.59 -7.96 4.40
CA LEU A 94 0.31 -8.44 3.05
C LEU A 94 -0.74 -7.58 2.33
N THR A 95 -1.76 -7.12 3.04
CA THR A 95 -2.76 -6.20 2.48
C THR A 95 -2.13 -4.86 2.12
N SER A 96 -1.18 -4.38 2.91
CA SER A 96 -0.40 -3.17 2.60
C SER A 96 0.46 -3.31 1.34
N LEU A 97 1.11 -4.47 1.15
CA LEU A 97 1.85 -4.78 -0.09
C LEU A 97 0.92 -4.83 -1.30
N VAL A 98 -0.22 -5.50 -1.17
CA VAL A 98 -1.29 -5.57 -2.18
C VAL A 98 -1.77 -4.16 -2.58
N GLN A 99 -2.02 -3.29 -1.60
CA GLN A 99 -2.45 -1.92 -1.83
C GLN A 99 -1.40 -1.08 -2.55
N THR A 100 -0.12 -1.26 -2.19
CA THR A 100 1.01 -0.55 -2.83
C THR A 100 1.13 -0.94 -4.30
N GLU A 101 1.07 -2.23 -4.63
CA GLU A 101 1.14 -2.71 -6.02
C GLU A 101 -0.06 -2.23 -6.85
N LEU A 102 -1.26 -2.24 -6.27
CA LEU A 102 -2.46 -1.70 -6.93
C LEU A 102 -2.32 -0.19 -7.21
N PHE A 103 -1.74 0.54 -6.26
CA PHE A 103 -1.51 1.97 -6.40
C PHE A 103 -0.53 2.29 -7.53
N GLU A 104 0.63 1.62 -7.57
CA GLU A 104 1.61 1.80 -8.64
C GLU A 104 1.02 1.46 -10.02
N ALA A 105 0.17 0.42 -10.10
CA ALA A 105 -0.55 0.10 -11.34
C ALA A 105 -1.51 1.22 -11.79
N ILE A 106 -2.27 1.81 -10.87
CA ILE A 106 -3.17 2.94 -11.17
C ILE A 106 -2.37 4.16 -11.63
N LEU A 107 -1.26 4.49 -10.97
CA LEU A 107 -0.40 5.60 -11.36
C LEU A 107 0.19 5.41 -12.76
N ALA A 108 0.64 4.20 -13.06
CA ALA A 108 1.18 3.87 -14.38
C ALA A 108 0.12 3.99 -15.48
N LEU A 109 -1.11 3.50 -15.22
CA LEU A 109 -2.25 3.61 -16.15
C LEU A 109 -2.69 5.07 -16.38
N GLN A 110 -2.84 5.85 -15.32
CA GLN A 110 -3.18 7.27 -15.43
C GLN A 110 -2.11 8.03 -16.22
N SER A 111 -0.84 7.73 -15.96
CA SER A 111 0.27 8.35 -16.68
C SER A 111 0.29 7.96 -18.16
N ALA A 112 -0.23 6.78 -18.52
CA ALA A 112 -0.27 6.27 -19.90
C ALA A 112 -1.32 6.99 -20.78
N ASP A 113 -2.35 7.57 -20.17
CA ASP A 113 -3.43 8.27 -20.88
C ASP A 113 -3.29 9.80 -20.83
N GLU A 114 -2.39 10.33 -20.00
CA GLU A 114 -2.15 11.77 -19.90
C GLU A 114 -1.14 12.27 -20.97
N PRO A 115 -1.36 13.48 -21.54
CA PRO A 115 -0.35 14.15 -22.32
C PRO A 115 0.94 14.33 -21.50
N GLY A 116 2.07 14.09 -22.14
CA GLY A 116 3.39 14.32 -21.61
C GLY A 116 3.62 15.77 -21.19
N PRO A 117 4.80 16.06 -20.61
CA PRO A 117 5.08 17.33 -19.94
C PRO A 117 4.98 18.61 -20.79
N ASP A 118 4.85 18.45 -22.10
CA ASP A 118 4.78 19.45 -23.15
C ASP A 118 3.39 19.50 -23.83
N GLY A 119 2.39 18.81 -23.27
CA GLY A 119 1.03 18.75 -23.80
C GLY A 119 0.84 17.79 -24.98
N ARG A 120 1.88 17.07 -25.39
CA ARG A 120 1.80 16.06 -26.47
C ARG A 120 1.44 14.71 -25.88
N GLN A 121 0.66 13.90 -26.61
CA GLN A 121 0.44 12.50 -26.21
C GLN A 121 1.79 11.78 -26.06
N LEU A 122 1.87 10.87 -25.09
CA LEU A 122 3.01 9.98 -24.97
C LEU A 122 3.23 9.21 -26.26
N GLU A 123 4.50 9.01 -26.62
CA GLU A 123 4.85 8.16 -27.75
C GLU A 123 4.39 6.72 -27.47
N PRO A 124 3.94 5.96 -28.50
CA PRO A 124 3.39 4.61 -28.32
C PRO A 124 4.29 3.67 -27.50
N ALA A 125 5.61 3.76 -27.67
CA ALA A 125 6.56 2.94 -26.92
C ALA A 125 6.62 3.30 -25.43
N GLU A 126 6.52 4.58 -25.06
CA GLU A 126 6.49 5.03 -23.66
C GLU A 126 5.18 4.59 -22.99
N ARG A 127 4.06 4.66 -23.73
CA ARG A 127 2.75 4.18 -23.27
C ARG A 127 2.75 2.66 -23.03
N ILE A 128 3.32 1.87 -23.95
CA ILE A 128 3.46 0.42 -23.79
C ILE A 128 4.34 0.07 -22.58
N GLY A 129 5.39 0.84 -22.31
CA GLY A 129 6.23 0.68 -21.13
C GLY A 129 5.44 0.83 -19.83
N LEU A 130 4.64 1.89 -19.69
CA LEU A 130 3.81 2.13 -18.52
C LEU A 130 2.75 1.02 -18.32
N LEU A 131 2.10 0.60 -19.40
CA LEU A 131 1.14 -0.52 -19.37
C LEU A 131 1.82 -1.84 -18.96
N SER A 132 3.06 -2.06 -19.38
CA SER A 132 3.84 -3.24 -18.99
C SER A 132 4.21 -3.23 -17.50
N GLU A 133 4.57 -2.07 -16.95
CA GLU A 133 4.80 -1.92 -15.50
C GLU A 133 3.51 -2.14 -14.71
N ALA A 134 2.39 -1.56 -15.13
CA ALA A 134 1.09 -1.82 -14.52
C ALA A 134 0.74 -3.32 -14.52
N ALA A 135 0.98 -4.02 -15.64
CA ALA A 135 0.75 -5.45 -15.74
C ALA A 135 1.64 -6.27 -14.80
N LYS A 136 2.91 -5.87 -14.60
CA LYS A 136 3.81 -6.52 -13.63
C LYS A 136 3.31 -6.38 -12.20
N HIS A 137 2.88 -5.18 -11.81
CA HIS A 137 2.32 -4.93 -10.49
C HIS A 137 1.05 -5.76 -10.24
N ILE A 138 0.14 -5.82 -11.22
CA ILE A 138 -1.06 -6.67 -11.16
C ILE A 138 -0.70 -8.17 -11.06
N ALA A 139 0.34 -8.61 -11.76
CA ALA A 139 0.79 -10.00 -11.68
C ALA A 139 1.39 -10.33 -10.30
N THR A 140 2.17 -9.41 -9.72
CA THR A 140 2.70 -9.53 -8.35
C THR A 140 1.58 -9.56 -7.31
N LEU A 141 0.59 -8.69 -7.46
CA LEU A 141 -0.63 -8.67 -6.66
C LEU A 141 -1.35 -10.02 -6.72
N THR A 142 -1.58 -10.55 -7.91
CA THR A 142 -2.27 -11.82 -8.12
C THR A 142 -1.53 -12.98 -7.45
N ARG A 143 -0.21 -13.07 -7.63
CA ARG A 143 0.61 -14.10 -6.97
C ARG A 143 0.54 -14.01 -5.45
N SER A 144 0.67 -12.80 -4.92
CA SER A 144 0.60 -12.53 -3.47
C SER A 144 -0.77 -12.95 -2.90
N SER A 145 -1.87 -12.69 -3.62
CA SER A 145 -3.21 -13.11 -3.24
C SER A 145 -3.38 -14.64 -3.21
N VAL A 146 -2.80 -15.36 -4.18
CA VAL A 146 -2.80 -16.83 -4.18
C VAL A 146 -2.02 -17.38 -2.98
N THR A 147 -0.83 -16.83 -2.71
CA THR A 147 -0.03 -17.22 -1.55
C THR A 147 -0.77 -16.96 -0.24
N LEU A 148 -1.50 -15.83 -0.13
CA LEU A 148 -2.35 -15.55 1.04
C LEU A 148 -3.39 -16.65 1.26
N LYS A 149 -4.18 -16.97 0.24
CA LYS A 149 -5.23 -17.98 0.35
C LYS A 149 -4.66 -19.33 0.77
N GLN A 150 -3.54 -19.73 0.18
CA GLN A 150 -2.84 -20.95 0.56
C GLN A 150 -2.37 -20.93 2.02
N PHE A 151 -1.84 -19.81 2.48
CA PHE A 151 -1.42 -19.65 3.87
C PHE A 151 -2.62 -19.70 4.83
N GLN A 152 -3.70 -19.00 4.52
CA GLN A 152 -4.95 -19.02 5.29
C GLN A 152 -5.50 -20.45 5.42
N THR A 153 -5.61 -21.19 4.33
CA THR A 153 -6.05 -22.60 4.37
C THR A 153 -5.13 -23.46 5.24
N LYS A 154 -3.81 -23.26 5.16
CA LYS A 154 -2.85 -23.99 6.00
C LYS A 154 -2.99 -23.66 7.48
N VAL A 155 -3.17 -22.38 7.82
CA VAL A 155 -3.35 -21.93 9.19
C VAL A 155 -4.68 -22.43 9.74
N GLU A 156 -5.77 -22.33 8.98
CA GLU A 156 -7.08 -22.85 9.37
C GLU A 156 -7.03 -24.36 9.63
N ALA A 157 -6.40 -25.13 8.74
CA ALA A 157 -6.22 -26.56 8.93
C ALA A 157 -5.38 -26.88 10.20
N ALA A 158 -4.31 -26.12 10.44
CA ALA A 158 -3.48 -26.28 11.63
C ALA A 158 -4.24 -25.91 12.92
N ALA A 159 -5.03 -24.83 12.89
CA ALA A 159 -5.87 -24.40 14.00
C ALA A 159 -6.97 -25.42 14.30
N ARG A 160 -7.66 -25.92 13.26
CA ARG A 160 -8.66 -27.00 13.40
C ARG A 160 -8.05 -28.26 13.99
N LYS A 161 -6.88 -28.68 13.50
CA LYS A 161 -6.15 -29.83 14.04
C LYS A 161 -5.79 -29.65 15.51
N LYS A 162 -5.29 -28.47 15.89
CA LYS A 162 -4.96 -28.15 17.28
C LYS A 162 -6.19 -28.16 18.18
N ALA A 163 -7.27 -27.50 17.75
CA ALA A 163 -8.53 -27.44 18.50
C ALA A 163 -9.14 -28.85 18.70
N LEU A 164 -9.12 -29.70 17.68
CA LEU A 164 -9.60 -31.09 17.80
C LEU A 164 -8.72 -31.92 18.73
N ALA A 165 -7.39 -31.73 18.73
CA ALA A 165 -6.50 -32.40 19.67
C ALA A 165 -6.77 -31.98 21.13
N GLU A 166 -6.94 -30.67 21.37
CA GLU A 166 -7.29 -30.14 22.70
C GLU A 166 -8.67 -30.63 23.17
N ALA A 167 -9.65 -30.67 22.26
CA ALA A 167 -10.98 -31.22 22.52
C ALA A 167 -10.92 -32.72 22.84
N ALA A 168 -10.13 -33.49 22.11
CA ALA A 168 -9.95 -34.93 22.35
C ALA A 168 -9.32 -35.21 23.72
N GLU A 169 -8.32 -34.43 24.13
CA GLU A 169 -7.71 -34.57 25.46
C GLU A 169 -8.65 -34.15 26.60
N THR A 170 -9.39 -33.06 26.42
CA THR A 170 -10.40 -32.62 27.39
C THR A 170 -11.50 -33.66 27.55
N ALA A 171 -12.04 -34.15 26.43
CA ALA A 171 -13.09 -35.18 26.42
C ALA A 171 -12.58 -36.50 27.01
N ALA A 172 -11.35 -36.91 26.71
CA ALA A 172 -10.74 -38.11 27.29
C ALA A 172 -10.55 -38.00 28.81
N THR A 173 -10.16 -36.83 29.30
CA THR A 173 -10.00 -36.56 30.73
C THR A 173 -11.34 -36.66 31.46
N GLU A 174 -12.39 -36.04 30.92
CA GLU A 174 -13.73 -36.12 31.50
C GLU A 174 -14.31 -37.53 31.39
N ALA A 175 -14.14 -38.22 30.27
CA ALA A 175 -14.59 -39.60 30.10
C ALA A 175 -13.96 -40.56 31.12
N LYS A 176 -12.64 -40.43 31.39
CA LYS A 176 -11.98 -41.19 32.46
C LYS A 176 -12.59 -40.89 33.83
N ARG A 177 -12.90 -39.61 34.11
CA ARG A 177 -13.53 -39.18 35.37
C ARG A 177 -14.93 -39.78 35.55
N GLN A 178 -15.67 -39.95 34.44
CA GLN A 178 -17.00 -40.58 34.40
C GLN A 178 -16.96 -42.12 34.39
N GLY A 179 -15.77 -42.74 34.45
CA GLY A 179 -15.63 -44.18 34.56
C GLY A 179 -15.69 -44.95 33.23
N LEU A 180 -15.49 -44.28 32.09
CA LEU A 180 -15.37 -44.98 30.80
C LEU A 180 -14.14 -45.91 30.80
N SER A 181 -14.30 -47.07 30.17
CA SER A 181 -13.19 -48.02 29.98
C SER A 181 -12.08 -47.41 29.12
N ALA A 182 -10.85 -47.90 29.26
CA ALA A 182 -9.71 -47.45 28.45
C ALA A 182 -10.00 -47.53 26.94
N GLN A 183 -10.73 -48.59 26.51
CA GLN A 183 -11.15 -48.76 25.12
C GLN A 183 -12.19 -47.71 24.70
N GLY A 184 -13.14 -47.36 25.57
CA GLY A 184 -14.13 -46.32 25.31
C GLY A 184 -13.51 -44.92 25.20
N VAL A 185 -12.51 -44.61 26.04
CA VAL A 185 -11.75 -43.35 25.97
C VAL A 185 -10.96 -43.26 24.67
N GLN A 186 -10.35 -44.36 24.23
CA GLN A 186 -9.62 -44.40 22.96
C GLN A 186 -10.58 -44.21 21.77
N ALA A 187 -11.74 -44.88 21.77
CA ALA A 187 -12.76 -44.70 20.74
C ALA A 187 -13.27 -43.25 20.66
N LEU A 188 -13.39 -42.56 21.80
CA LEU A 188 -13.78 -41.14 21.84
C LEU A 188 -12.72 -40.23 21.23
N ARG A 189 -11.43 -40.46 21.52
CA ARG A 189 -10.32 -39.73 20.90
C ARG A 189 -10.29 -39.93 19.38
N ASP A 190 -10.45 -41.17 18.95
CA ASP A 190 -10.45 -41.52 17.53
C ASP A 190 -11.64 -40.90 16.79
N ALA A 191 -12.83 -40.87 17.42
CA ALA A 191 -14.01 -40.23 16.86
C ALA A 191 -13.85 -38.69 16.70
N ILE A 192 -13.24 -38.02 17.68
CA ILE A 192 -12.96 -36.58 17.62
C ILE A 192 -11.87 -36.28 16.59
N ALA A 193 -10.82 -37.10 16.54
CA ALA A 193 -9.74 -36.96 15.55
C ALA A 193 -10.22 -37.26 14.11
N GLY A 194 -11.19 -38.16 13.94
CA GLY A 194 -11.81 -38.48 12.66
C GLY A 194 -12.69 -37.36 12.06
N ALA A 195 -12.98 -36.30 12.83
CA ALA A 195 -13.76 -35.15 12.38
C ALA A 195 -12.91 -34.06 11.67
N LEU A 196 -11.67 -34.39 11.25
CA LEU A 196 -10.71 -33.51 10.58
C LEU A 196 -11.05 -33.21 9.13
#